data_AF-A0A238XWS5-F1
#
_entry.id   AF-A0A238XWS5-F1
#
_cell.length_a   1.000
_cell.length_b   1.000
_cell.length_c   1.000
_cell.angle_alpha   90.00
_cell.angle_beta   90.00
_cell.angle_gamma   90.00
#
_symmetry.space_group_name_H-M   'P 1'
#
loop_
_entity.id
_entity.type
_entity.pdbx_description
1 polymer ?
#
loop_
_entity_poly.entity_id
_entity_poly.type
_entity_poly.pdbx_seq_one_letter_code
_entity_poly.pdbx_strand_id
1 'polypeptide(L)'
;MTRVDTAEAVGFRQPVARVPLAAVGAVVTAVNYDAGETVGWPALAAAVERARDDLPADARVAVLTGNYGQAGAVDRFAPRLAPAYSGHNSYWTWGPPPEDTDVVLAVGLPEEQLARWFGQVAVVDRVDNGVELDNDEQGTPILRAMDRYVPWSEIWPQLRHLG
;
A
#
# COMPACT_ATOMS: atom_id res chain seq x y z
N MET A 1 72.24 21.13 -0.51
CA MET A 1 71.71 19.81 -0.17
C MET A 1 70.70 20.01 0.95
N THR A 2 69.46 20.34 0.58
CA THR A 2 68.39 20.68 1.54
C THR A 2 67.23 19.74 1.28
N ARG A 3 66.89 18.98 2.32
CA ARG A 3 65.91 17.89 2.34
C ARG A 3 64.51 18.50 2.21
N VAL A 4 63.70 17.96 1.30
CA VAL A 4 62.25 18.18 1.23
C VAL A 4 61.63 17.20 2.21
N ASP A 5 61.07 17.68 3.32
CA ASP A 5 60.24 16.86 4.19
C ASP A 5 58.77 16.99 3.76
N THR A 6 58.25 15.84 3.39
CA THR A 6 56.90 15.52 2.93
C THR A 6 55.84 15.88 3.97
N ALA A 7 54.79 16.59 3.54
CA ALA A 7 53.57 16.78 4.31
C ALA A 7 52.84 15.43 4.46
N GLU A 8 52.56 15.01 5.70
CA GLU A 8 51.63 13.93 5.98
C GLU A 8 50.21 14.36 5.59
N ALA A 9 49.62 13.66 4.61
CA ALA A 9 48.20 13.76 4.32
C ALA A 9 47.43 13.02 5.42
N VAL A 10 46.78 13.77 6.32
CA VAL A 10 45.82 13.21 7.27
C VAL A 10 44.62 12.70 6.47
N GLY A 11 44.60 11.40 6.21
CA GLY A 11 43.49 10.71 5.56
C GLY A 11 42.27 10.70 6.48
N PHE A 12 41.28 11.55 6.18
CA PHE A 12 39.99 11.54 6.86
C PHE A 12 39.20 10.30 6.43
N ARG A 13 39.38 9.19 7.14
CA ARG A 13 38.56 7.99 6.97
C ARG A 13 37.24 8.24 7.72
N GLN A 14 36.25 8.81 7.03
CA GLN A 14 34.90 8.93 7.57
C GLN A 14 34.39 7.52 7.90
N PRO A 15 33.97 7.23 9.15
CA PRO A 15 33.28 6.00 9.43
C PRO A 15 31.96 6.05 8.66
N VAL A 16 31.81 5.20 7.65
CA VAL A 16 30.51 4.96 7.02
C VAL A 16 29.68 4.22 8.07
N ALA A 17 28.96 4.97 8.89
CA ALA A 17 28.00 4.39 9.81
C ALA A 17 26.96 3.64 8.98
N ARG A 18 26.92 2.32 9.11
CA ARG A 18 25.79 1.53 8.63
C ARG A 18 24.61 1.90 9.53
N VAL A 19 23.81 2.84 9.07
CA VAL A 19 22.56 3.17 9.73
C VAL A 19 21.63 1.95 9.56
N PRO A 20 21.09 1.37 10.64
CA PRO A 20 20.11 0.31 10.52
C PRO A 20 18.92 0.82 9.71
N LEU A 21 18.37 -0.01 8.82
CA LEU A 21 17.25 0.37 7.96
C LEU A 21 16.06 0.91 8.77
N ALA A 22 15.88 0.42 10.01
CA ALA A 22 14.91 0.93 10.98
C ALA A 22 15.11 2.41 11.34
N ALA A 23 16.36 2.82 11.57
CA ALA A 23 16.67 4.22 11.87
C ALA A 23 16.52 5.11 10.63
N VAL A 24 16.73 4.57 9.43
CA VAL A 24 16.42 5.27 8.17
C VAL A 24 14.91 5.40 8.00
N GLY A 25 14.15 4.33 8.21
CA GLY A 25 12.68 4.31 8.09
C GLY A 25 12.01 5.31 9.04
N ALA A 26 12.41 5.34 10.31
CA ALA A 26 11.88 6.26 11.32
C ALA A 26 12.21 7.74 11.04
N VAL A 27 13.40 8.02 10.50
CA VAL A 27 13.79 9.39 10.11
C VAL A 27 13.08 9.80 8.81
N VAL A 28 12.87 8.86 7.89
CA VAL A 28 12.18 9.10 6.63
C VAL A 28 10.69 9.30 6.85
N THR A 29 10.01 8.52 7.69
CA THR A 29 8.60 8.75 8.07
C THR A 29 8.41 10.07 8.82
N ALA A 30 9.34 10.45 9.70
CA ALA A 30 9.26 11.70 10.46
C ALA A 30 9.55 12.96 9.62
N VAL A 31 10.28 12.85 8.51
CA VAL A 31 10.68 13.98 7.65
C VAL A 31 9.85 14.04 6.36
N ASN A 32 9.36 12.90 5.87
CA ASN A 32 8.55 12.79 4.68
C ASN A 32 7.67 11.51 4.73
N TYR A 33 6.43 11.68 5.19
CA TYR A 33 5.39 10.64 5.24
C TYR A 33 5.34 9.81 3.94
N ASP A 34 5.39 10.45 2.77
CA ASP A 34 5.34 9.79 1.45
C ASP A 34 6.49 8.79 1.19
N ALA A 35 7.66 9.01 1.80
CA ALA A 35 8.81 8.14 1.63
C ALA A 35 8.79 6.93 2.58
N GLY A 36 8.09 7.03 3.71
CA GLY A 36 7.82 5.91 4.62
C GLY A 36 6.82 4.90 4.06
N GLU A 37 5.81 5.40 3.33
CA GLU A 37 4.77 4.60 2.66
C GLU A 37 5.36 3.60 1.64
N THR A 38 6.38 4.01 0.88
CA THR A 38 6.92 3.19 -0.23
C THR A 38 7.69 1.94 0.21
N VAL A 39 8.10 1.85 1.49
CA VAL A 39 8.83 0.69 2.03
C VAL A 39 7.93 -0.55 2.13
N GLY A 40 6.59 -0.37 2.15
CA GLY A 40 5.61 -1.46 2.19
C GLY A 40 4.90 -1.77 0.86
N TRP A 41 5.01 -0.92 -0.16
CA TRP A 41 4.19 -1.03 -1.38
C TRP A 41 4.35 -2.36 -2.14
N PRO A 42 5.56 -2.91 -2.35
CA PRO A 42 5.70 -4.22 -2.99
C PRO A 42 5.05 -5.34 -2.18
N ALA A 43 5.15 -5.28 -0.84
CA ALA A 43 4.55 -6.29 0.04
C ALA A 43 3.02 -6.21 0.07
N LEU A 44 2.47 -5.00 0.10
CA LEU A 44 1.03 -4.77 -0.03
C LEU A 44 0.51 -5.32 -1.36
N ALA A 45 1.14 -4.95 -2.47
CA ALA A 45 0.75 -5.44 -3.79
C ALA A 45 0.84 -6.97 -3.87
N ALA A 46 1.89 -7.57 -3.30
CA ALA A 46 2.02 -9.02 -3.25
C ALA A 46 0.92 -9.69 -2.41
N ALA A 47 0.50 -9.11 -1.29
CA ALA A 47 -0.62 -9.63 -0.49
C ALA A 47 -1.94 -9.57 -1.25
N VAL A 48 -2.18 -8.48 -1.99
CA VAL A 48 -3.37 -8.35 -2.84
C VAL A 48 -3.34 -9.37 -3.99
N GLU A 49 -2.18 -9.58 -4.63
CA GLU A 49 -2.04 -10.61 -5.68
C GLU A 49 -2.28 -12.03 -5.13
N ARG A 50 -1.74 -12.38 -3.96
CA ARG A 50 -2.03 -13.68 -3.32
C ARG A 50 -3.51 -13.85 -3.03
N ALA A 51 -4.14 -12.83 -2.46
CA ALA A 51 -5.58 -12.84 -2.20
C ALA A 51 -6.41 -12.98 -3.48
N ARG A 52 -5.92 -12.45 -4.63
CA ARG A 52 -6.53 -12.69 -5.95
C ARG A 52 -6.31 -14.12 -6.44
N ASP A 53 -5.11 -14.67 -6.25
CA ASP A 53 -4.75 -16.00 -6.74
C ASP A 53 -5.53 -17.11 -6.01
N ASP A 54 -6.01 -16.85 -4.79
CA ASP A 54 -6.91 -17.73 -4.03
C ASP A 54 -8.38 -17.70 -4.53
N LEU A 55 -8.72 -16.81 -5.47
CA LEU A 55 -10.05 -16.71 -6.08
C LEU A 55 -10.10 -17.44 -7.43
N PRO A 56 -11.31 -17.87 -7.88
CA PRO A 56 -11.48 -18.41 -9.22
C PRO A 56 -10.87 -17.51 -10.30
N ALA A 57 -10.27 -18.11 -11.32
CA ALA A 57 -9.59 -17.37 -12.38
C ALA A 57 -10.55 -16.46 -13.17
N ASP A 58 -11.82 -16.82 -13.27
CA ASP A 58 -12.89 -16.10 -13.95
C ASP A 58 -13.62 -15.07 -13.07
N ALA A 59 -13.27 -14.94 -11.79
CA ALA A 59 -13.86 -13.94 -10.92
C ALA A 59 -13.54 -12.51 -11.41
N ARG A 60 -14.56 -11.65 -11.50
CA ARG A 60 -14.38 -10.22 -11.79
C ARG A 60 -14.03 -9.50 -10.49
N VAL A 61 -12.75 -9.21 -10.30
CA VAL A 61 -12.20 -8.66 -9.06
C VAL A 61 -11.83 -7.19 -9.24
N ALA A 62 -12.18 -6.36 -8.26
CA ALA A 62 -11.70 -4.98 -8.14
C ALA A 62 -10.90 -4.80 -6.84
N VAL A 63 -9.86 -3.97 -6.87
CA VAL A 63 -9.11 -3.59 -5.67
C VAL A 63 -9.58 -2.22 -5.20
N LEU A 64 -10.09 -2.14 -3.97
CA LEU A 64 -10.56 -0.89 -3.37
C LEU A 64 -9.63 -0.51 -2.20
N THR A 65 -9.05 0.69 -2.23
CA THR A 65 -8.09 1.11 -1.20
C THR A 65 -8.59 2.29 -0.38
N GLY A 66 -8.20 2.31 0.89
CA GLY A 66 -8.53 3.38 1.83
C GLY A 66 -7.86 4.69 1.48
N ASN A 67 -6.65 4.67 0.91
CA ASN A 67 -5.93 5.88 0.51
C ASN A 67 -5.29 5.79 -0.89
N TYR A 68 -4.90 6.94 -1.44
CA TYR A 68 -4.31 7.05 -2.78
C TYR A 68 -2.89 6.46 -2.87
N GLY A 69 -2.15 6.39 -1.77
CA GLY A 69 -0.83 5.75 -1.73
C GLY A 69 -0.93 4.24 -1.92
N GLN A 70 -1.86 3.59 -1.22
CA GLN A 70 -2.20 2.18 -1.40
C GLN A 70 -2.73 1.89 -2.81
N ALA A 71 -3.56 2.79 -3.36
CA ALA A 71 -4.02 2.67 -4.74
C ALA A 71 -2.85 2.72 -5.74
N GLY A 72 -1.96 3.70 -5.56
CA GLY A 72 -0.75 3.85 -6.36
C GLY A 72 0.22 2.67 -6.21
N ALA A 73 0.28 2.06 -5.03
CA ALA A 73 1.06 0.85 -4.79
C ALA A 73 0.56 -0.32 -5.64
N VAL A 74 -0.76 -0.57 -5.63
CA VAL A 74 -1.40 -1.62 -6.43
C VAL A 74 -1.19 -1.34 -7.93
N ASP A 75 -1.49 -0.12 -8.38
CA ASP A 75 -1.33 0.25 -9.79
C ASP A 75 0.11 0.08 -10.29
N ARG A 76 1.10 0.32 -9.41
CA ARG A 76 2.51 0.22 -9.75
C ARG A 76 3.04 -1.21 -9.68
N PHE A 77 2.67 -1.97 -8.66
CA PHE A 77 3.34 -3.23 -8.31
C PHE A 77 2.47 -4.48 -8.54
N ALA A 78 1.16 -4.33 -8.71
CA ALA A 78 0.23 -5.40 -9.08
C ALA A 78 -0.53 -5.04 -10.37
N PRO A 79 0.15 -4.87 -11.52
CA PRO A 79 -0.47 -4.38 -12.75
C PRO A 79 -1.56 -5.30 -13.31
N ARG A 80 -1.62 -6.58 -12.89
CA ARG A 80 -2.72 -7.51 -13.24
C ARG A 80 -4.07 -7.11 -12.60
N LEU A 81 -4.01 -6.28 -11.57
CA LEU A 81 -5.16 -5.83 -10.77
C LEU A 81 -5.42 -4.32 -10.93
N ALA A 82 -4.64 -3.65 -11.78
CA ALA A 82 -4.86 -2.26 -12.12
C ALA A 82 -6.05 -2.12 -13.10
N PRO A 83 -6.84 -1.02 -13.02
CA PRO A 83 -6.70 0.06 -12.06
C PRO A 83 -7.23 -0.31 -10.66
N ALA A 84 -6.55 0.16 -9.62
CA ALA A 84 -7.07 0.22 -8.27
C ALA A 84 -8.06 1.39 -8.14
N TYR A 85 -8.99 1.26 -7.20
CA TYR A 85 -10.03 2.24 -6.94
C TYR A 85 -9.84 2.82 -5.55
N SER A 86 -10.02 4.13 -5.39
CA SER A 86 -10.00 4.77 -4.08
C SER A 86 -10.90 6.00 -4.06
N GLY A 87 -11.53 6.24 -2.92
CA GLY A 87 -12.26 7.48 -2.68
C GLY A 87 -11.37 8.65 -2.24
N HIS A 88 -10.06 8.43 -2.14
CA HIS A 88 -9.12 9.43 -1.66
C HIS A 88 -8.61 10.35 -2.78
N ASN A 89 -8.65 11.67 -2.55
CA ASN A 89 -8.05 12.68 -3.42
C ASN A 89 -8.52 12.52 -4.88
N SER A 90 -7.61 12.63 -5.85
CA SER A 90 -7.96 12.58 -7.26
C SER A 90 -8.36 11.19 -7.76
N TYR A 91 -8.08 10.10 -7.04
CA TYR A 91 -8.56 8.77 -7.43
C TYR A 91 -10.09 8.72 -7.49
N TRP A 92 -10.78 9.45 -6.60
CA TRP A 92 -12.24 9.47 -6.57
C TRP A 92 -12.86 9.94 -7.89
N THR A 93 -12.20 10.85 -8.61
CA THR A 93 -12.72 11.41 -9.86
C THR A 93 -12.65 10.43 -11.03
N TRP A 94 -11.92 9.32 -10.89
CA TRP A 94 -11.83 8.27 -11.91
C TRP A 94 -13.04 7.33 -11.90
N GLY A 95 -13.88 7.40 -10.87
CA GLY A 95 -15.13 6.65 -10.79
C GLY A 95 -15.00 5.30 -10.10
N PRO A 96 -16.13 4.63 -9.84
CA PRO A 96 -16.17 3.37 -9.11
C PRO A 96 -15.71 2.18 -9.95
N PRO A 97 -15.52 1.01 -9.31
CA PRO A 97 -15.41 -0.26 -10.02
C PRO A 97 -16.62 -0.55 -10.93
N PRO A 98 -16.46 -1.43 -11.94
CA PRO A 98 -17.57 -1.89 -12.77
C PRO A 98 -18.71 -2.48 -11.92
N GLU A 99 -19.95 -2.25 -12.35
CA GLU A 99 -21.15 -2.73 -11.63
C GLU A 99 -21.25 -4.25 -11.57
N ASP A 100 -20.65 -4.95 -12.53
CA ASP A 100 -20.59 -6.42 -12.58
C ASP A 100 -19.45 -7.03 -11.76
N THR A 101 -18.71 -6.24 -10.97
CA THR A 101 -17.66 -6.75 -10.06
C THR A 101 -18.24 -7.76 -9.06
N ASP A 102 -17.70 -8.99 -9.05
CA ASP A 102 -18.12 -10.09 -8.17
C ASP A 102 -17.48 -9.99 -6.78
N VAL A 103 -16.20 -9.58 -6.74
CA VAL A 103 -15.39 -9.57 -5.53
C VAL A 103 -14.61 -8.26 -5.41
N VAL A 104 -14.63 -7.66 -4.23
CA VAL A 104 -13.74 -6.55 -3.89
C VAL A 104 -12.67 -7.05 -2.94
N LEU A 105 -11.41 -6.86 -3.32
CA LEU A 105 -10.27 -6.96 -2.41
C LEU A 105 -10.00 -5.56 -1.86
N ALA A 106 -10.35 -5.36 -0.59
CA ALA A 106 -10.24 -4.08 0.08
C ALA A 106 -8.98 -4.01 0.95
N VAL A 107 -8.27 -2.88 0.90
CA VAL A 107 -7.07 -2.61 1.68
C VAL A 107 -7.23 -1.27 2.38
N GLY A 108 -6.98 -1.21 3.69
CA GLY A 108 -7.09 0.05 4.44
C GLY A 108 -8.52 0.58 4.61
N LEU A 109 -9.54 -0.23 4.32
CA LEU A 109 -10.93 0.06 4.69
C LEU A 109 -11.35 -0.78 5.91
N PRO A 110 -12.10 -0.22 6.87
CA PRO A 110 -12.62 -0.97 8.00
C PRO A 110 -13.72 -1.97 7.57
N GLU A 111 -13.72 -3.14 8.19
CA GLU A 111 -14.70 -4.21 7.94
C GLU A 111 -16.14 -3.72 8.16
N GLU A 112 -16.37 -2.91 9.20
CA GLU A 112 -17.69 -2.37 9.53
C GLU A 112 -18.21 -1.37 8.48
N GLN A 113 -17.34 -0.77 7.69
CA GLN A 113 -17.74 0.07 6.57
C GLN A 113 -18.15 -0.80 5.37
N LEU A 114 -17.36 -1.81 5.03
CA LEU A 114 -17.68 -2.75 3.94
C LEU A 114 -18.98 -3.53 4.23
N ALA A 115 -19.18 -3.96 5.48
CA ALA A 115 -20.37 -4.68 5.91
C ALA A 115 -21.68 -3.87 5.79
N ARG A 116 -21.62 -2.57 5.48
CA ARG A 116 -22.80 -1.75 5.16
C ARG A 116 -23.30 -1.96 3.73
N TRP A 117 -22.46 -2.50 2.84
CA TRP A 117 -22.74 -2.60 1.41
C TRP A 117 -22.61 -4.02 0.84
N PHE A 118 -21.92 -4.91 1.57
CA PHE A 118 -21.60 -6.28 1.16
C PHE A 118 -22.14 -7.30 2.16
N GLY A 119 -22.71 -8.40 1.65
CA GLY A 119 -23.28 -9.46 2.49
C GLY A 119 -22.22 -10.37 3.13
N GLN A 120 -21.02 -10.41 2.55
CA GLN A 120 -19.90 -11.20 3.08
C GLN A 120 -18.65 -10.34 3.10
N VAL A 121 -18.02 -10.22 4.27
CA VAL A 121 -16.72 -9.57 4.44
C VAL A 121 -15.85 -10.47 5.31
N ALA A 122 -14.62 -10.73 4.89
CA ALA A 122 -13.68 -11.54 5.65
C ALA A 122 -12.24 -11.08 5.42
N VAL A 123 -11.41 -11.12 6.46
CA VAL A 123 -9.95 -11.01 6.30
C VAL A 123 -9.44 -12.26 5.59
N VAL A 124 -8.77 -12.09 4.45
CA VAL A 124 -8.22 -13.19 3.64
C VAL A 124 -6.70 -13.22 3.61
N ASP A 125 -6.04 -12.08 3.82
CA ASP A 125 -4.60 -12.00 3.97
C ASP A 125 -4.23 -10.79 4.85
N ARG A 126 -2.95 -10.64 5.17
CA ARG A 126 -2.37 -9.44 5.80
C ARG A 126 -1.08 -9.06 5.08
N VAL A 127 -0.82 -7.76 5.02
CA VAL A 127 0.47 -7.27 4.52
C VAL A 127 1.57 -7.73 5.47
N ASP A 128 2.56 -8.42 4.92
CA ASP A 128 3.78 -8.81 5.61
C ASP A 128 4.99 -8.27 4.84
N ASN A 129 5.62 -7.23 5.40
CA ASN A 129 6.75 -6.52 4.83
C ASN A 129 8.06 -7.32 4.95
N GLY A 130 8.07 -8.47 5.65
CA GLY A 130 9.21 -9.39 5.73
C GLY A 130 10.46 -8.82 6.42
N VAL A 131 10.32 -7.67 7.07
CA VAL A 131 11.35 -7.00 7.88
C VAL A 131 10.68 -6.65 9.20
N GLU A 132 11.31 -6.87 10.35
CA GLU A 132 10.75 -6.51 11.68
C GLU A 132 10.70 -4.97 11.89
N LEU A 133 10.22 -4.23 10.89
CA LEU A 133 9.97 -2.80 10.92
C LEU A 133 8.51 -2.61 11.26
N ASP A 134 8.29 -2.08 12.46
CA ASP A 134 7.02 -1.56 12.94
C ASP A 134 6.71 -0.28 12.13
N ASN A 135 6.07 -0.44 10.97
CA ASN A 135 5.46 0.65 10.22
C ASN A 135 3.95 0.41 10.11
N ASP A 136 3.19 1.48 9.90
CA ASP A 136 1.72 1.45 9.94
C ASP A 136 1.08 0.49 8.89
N GLU A 137 1.87 -0.02 7.94
CA GLU A 137 1.42 -0.96 6.91
C GLU A 137 1.66 -2.44 7.24
N GLN A 138 2.45 -2.76 8.28
CA GLN A 138 2.63 -4.14 8.71
C GLN A 138 1.35 -4.67 9.36
N GLY A 139 0.85 -5.79 8.86
CA GLY A 139 -0.36 -6.41 9.38
C GLY A 139 -1.66 -5.80 8.86
N THR A 140 -1.62 -4.82 7.93
CA THR A 140 -2.81 -4.28 7.27
C THR A 140 -3.63 -5.42 6.67
N PRO A 141 -4.91 -5.61 7.06
CA PRO A 141 -5.73 -6.68 6.55
C PRO A 141 -6.10 -6.44 5.07
N ILE A 142 -6.03 -7.51 4.29
CA ILE A 142 -6.70 -7.61 3.00
C ILE A 142 -8.07 -8.23 3.26
N LEU A 143 -9.12 -7.45 3.04
CA LEU A 143 -10.51 -7.88 3.22
C LEU A 143 -11.08 -8.32 1.87
N ARG A 144 -11.72 -9.48 1.82
CA ARG A 144 -12.54 -9.90 0.68
C ARG A 144 -13.99 -9.56 0.98
N ALA A 145 -14.59 -8.73 0.14
CA ALA A 145 -16.00 -8.37 0.20
C ALA A 145 -16.75 -8.92 -1.03
N MET A 146 -17.87 -9.61 -0.79
CA MET A 146 -18.72 -10.26 -1.80
C MET A 146 -20.20 -10.01 -1.50
N ASP A 147 -21.08 -10.42 -2.42
CA ASP A 147 -22.54 -10.25 -2.29
C ASP A 147 -22.94 -8.78 -2.09
N ARG A 148 -22.45 -7.89 -2.96
CA ARG A 148 -22.79 -6.47 -2.93
C ARG A 148 -24.28 -6.27 -3.16
N TYR A 149 -24.96 -5.61 -2.23
CA TYR A 149 -26.41 -5.35 -2.28
C TYR A 149 -26.76 -3.86 -2.45
N VAL A 150 -25.77 -2.99 -2.50
CA VAL A 150 -25.92 -1.55 -2.77
C VAL A 150 -25.20 -1.20 -4.08
N PRO A 151 -25.81 -0.46 -5.03
CA PRO A 151 -25.17 -0.09 -6.29
C PRO A 151 -23.95 0.82 -6.08
N TRP A 152 -22.94 0.77 -6.96
CA TRP A 152 -21.77 1.64 -6.82
C TRP A 152 -22.14 3.12 -6.89
N SER A 153 -23.21 3.48 -7.61
CA SER A 153 -23.73 4.85 -7.65
C SER A 153 -24.13 5.40 -6.27
N GLU A 154 -24.47 4.53 -5.33
CA GLU A 154 -24.79 4.90 -3.94
C GLU A 154 -23.57 4.77 -3.02
N ILE A 155 -22.70 3.78 -3.23
CA ILE A 155 -21.48 3.59 -2.44
C ILE A 155 -20.44 4.68 -2.74
N TRP A 156 -20.17 4.94 -4.01
CA TRP A 156 -19.04 5.76 -4.45
C TRP A 156 -19.04 7.20 -3.89
N PRO A 157 -20.18 7.91 -3.81
CA PRO A 157 -20.22 9.22 -3.16
C PRO A 157 -19.84 9.19 -1.67
N GLN A 158 -20.06 8.08 -0.97
CA GLN A 158 -19.75 7.92 0.45
C GLN A 158 -18.26 7.71 0.73
N LEU A 159 -17.50 7.27 -0.28
CA LEU A 159 -16.07 7.00 -0.16
C LEU A 159 -15.22 8.27 -0.33
N ARG A 160 -15.79 9.37 -0.84
CA ARG A 160 -15.04 10.58 -1.16
C ARG A 160 -14.44 11.23 0.09
N HIS A 161 -13.13 11.39 0.10
CA HIS A 161 -12.42 12.15 1.13
C HIS A 161 -11.14 12.77 0.59
N LEU A 162 -10.62 13.75 1.32
CA LEU A 162 -9.38 14.47 1.01
C LEU A 162 -8.48 14.46 2.26
N GLY A 163 -7.18 14.57 2.05
CA GLY A 163 -6.19 14.69 3.14
C GLY A 163 -5.20 13.55 3.09
#